data_AF-A0A8J3YF29-F1
#
_entry.id   AF-A0A8J3YF29-F1
#
_cell.length_a   1.000
_cell.length_b   1.000
_cell.length_c   1.000
_cell.angle_alpha   90.00
_cell.angle_beta   90.00
_cell.angle_gamma   90.00
#
_symmetry.space_group_name_H-M   'P 1'
#
loop_
_entity.id
_entity.type
_entity.pdbx_description
1 polymer ?
#
loop_
_entity_poly.entity_id
_entity_poly.type
_entity_poly.pdbx_seq_one_letter_code
_entity_poly.pdbx_strand_id
1 'polypeptide(L)'
;MERLNAPCLSERERAALLWWLASMSKASVARRMGISTHTVDMYIRRARAKYARVGRPAPTKADLLLRAIEDGLLPLAVGRVR
;
A
#
# COMPACT_ATOMS: atom_id res chain seq x y z
N MET A 1 -1.40 19.93 -8.86
CA MET A 1 -0.63 18.69 -8.62
C MET A 1 -1.38 17.57 -9.29
N GLU A 2 -0.95 17.23 -10.48
CA GLU A 2 -1.65 16.29 -11.34
C GLU A 2 -1.54 14.88 -10.76
N ARG A 3 -2.68 14.16 -10.69
CA ARG A 3 -2.77 12.77 -10.22
C ARG A 3 -2.16 11.82 -11.26
N LEU A 4 -0.93 12.08 -11.66
CA LEU A 4 -0.26 11.46 -12.80
C LEU A 4 -0.19 9.94 -12.55
N ASN A 5 -1.16 9.24 -13.13
CA ASN A 5 -1.14 7.81 -13.32
C ASN A 5 -1.16 6.95 -12.04
N ALA A 6 -1.94 7.34 -11.02
CA ALA A 6 -2.18 6.48 -9.87
C ALA A 6 -3.00 5.24 -10.32
N PRO A 7 -2.58 4.01 -9.97
CA PRO A 7 -3.32 2.82 -10.37
C PRO A 7 -4.69 2.74 -9.68
N CYS A 8 -5.70 2.22 -10.37
CA CYS A 8 -7.00 1.91 -9.79
C CYS A 8 -6.89 0.69 -8.84
N LEU A 9 -6.49 0.93 -7.60
CA LEU A 9 -6.51 -0.05 -6.52
C LEU A 9 -7.96 -0.27 -6.05
N SER A 10 -8.35 -1.53 -5.83
CA SER A 10 -9.59 -1.85 -5.14
C SER A 10 -9.51 -1.36 -3.69
N GLU A 11 -10.64 -1.05 -3.06
CA GLU A 11 -10.71 -0.68 -1.64
C GLU A 11 -9.96 -1.68 -0.74
N ARG A 12 -10.07 -2.99 -1.01
CA ARG A 12 -9.35 -4.01 -0.22
C ARG A 12 -7.84 -4.01 -0.45
N GLU A 13 -7.40 -3.77 -1.68
CA GLU A 13 -5.96 -3.64 -1.98
C GLU A 13 -5.39 -2.39 -1.33
N ARG A 14 -6.13 -1.28 -1.42
CA ARG A 14 -5.81 0.00 -0.77
C ARG A 14 -5.71 -0.18 0.74
N ALA A 15 -6.71 -0.79 1.37
CA ALA A 15 -6.71 -1.03 2.81
C ALA A 15 -5.55 -1.93 3.24
N ALA A 16 -5.30 -3.04 2.53
CA ALA A 16 -4.18 -3.93 2.83
C ALA A 16 -2.84 -3.21 2.71
N LEU A 17 -2.67 -2.38 1.69
CA LEU A 17 -1.47 -1.57 1.49
C LEU A 17 -1.27 -0.59 2.65
N LEU A 18 -2.29 0.21 2.97
CA LEU A 18 -2.23 1.22 4.03
C LEU A 18 -1.92 0.59 5.40
N TRP A 19 -2.61 -0.50 5.75
CA TRP A 19 -2.37 -1.20 7.00
C TRP A 19 -0.98 -1.84 7.05
N TRP A 20 -0.49 -2.37 5.92
CA TRP A 20 0.85 -2.95 5.88
C TRP A 20 1.96 -1.89 5.97
N LEU A 21 1.76 -0.72 5.37
CA LEU A 21 2.66 0.42 5.51
C LEU A 21 2.71 0.92 6.97
N ALA A 22 1.58 0.93 7.67
CA ALA A 22 1.48 1.31 9.07
C ALA A 22 1.85 0.21 10.09
N SER A 23 2.13 -1.02 9.64
CA SER A 23 2.36 -2.19 10.51
C SER A 23 3.79 -2.73 10.38
N MET A 24 4.27 -3.39 11.43
CA MET A 24 5.54 -4.14 11.39
C MET A 24 5.42 -5.49 10.66
N SER A 25 4.22 -6.10 10.61
CA SER A 25 4.04 -7.44 10.03
C SER A 25 2.75 -7.60 9.21
N LYS A 26 2.74 -8.56 8.26
CA LYS A 26 1.54 -8.95 7.49
C LYS A 26 0.50 -9.68 8.35
N ALA A 27 0.92 -10.36 9.41
CA ALA A 27 0.02 -11.02 10.36
C ALA A 27 -0.86 -10.04 11.13
N SER A 28 -0.28 -8.90 11.56
CA SER A 28 -1.04 -7.85 12.22
C SER A 28 -2.08 -7.21 11.28
N VAL A 29 -1.75 -7.08 9.99
CA VAL A 29 -2.69 -6.59 8.96
C VAL A 29 -3.82 -7.59 8.74
N ALA A 30 -3.48 -8.87 8.60
CA ALA A 30 -4.43 -9.96 8.42
C ALA A 30 -5.47 -9.98 9.55
N ARG A 31 -5.01 -9.90 10.80
CA ARG A 31 -5.87 -9.81 12.00
C ARG A 31 -6.77 -8.58 11.95
N ARG A 32 -6.24 -7.41 11.60
CA ARG A 32 -7.01 -6.16 11.55
C ARG A 32 -8.05 -6.14 10.43
N MET A 33 -7.78 -6.82 9.31
CA MET A 33 -8.69 -6.90 8.18
C MET A 33 -9.64 -8.12 8.23
N GLY A 34 -9.48 -9.01 9.21
CA GLY A 34 -10.27 -10.24 9.31
C GLY A 34 -10.03 -11.22 8.15
N ILE A 35 -8.81 -11.25 7.59
CA ILE A 35 -8.43 -12.10 6.45
C ILE A 35 -7.18 -12.92 6.78
N SER A 36 -6.80 -13.86 5.92
CA SER A 36 -5.55 -14.62 6.08
C SER A 36 -4.32 -13.79 5.69
N THR A 37 -3.15 -14.16 6.25
CA THR A 37 -1.84 -13.61 5.84
C THR A 37 -1.55 -13.82 4.36
N HIS A 38 -2.00 -14.95 3.81
CA HIS A 38 -1.90 -15.25 2.39
C HIS A 38 -2.73 -14.26 1.54
N THR A 39 -3.94 -13.92 1.98
CA THR A 39 -4.81 -12.93 1.31
C THR A 39 -4.17 -11.53 1.34
N VAL A 40 -3.54 -11.16 2.45
CA VAL A 40 -2.76 -9.90 2.52
C VAL A 40 -1.63 -9.91 1.49
N ASP A 41 -0.84 -10.99 1.42
CA ASP A 41 0.25 -11.10 0.45
C ASP A 41 -0.26 -11.00 -1.00
N MET A 42 -1.38 -11.65 -1.30
CA MET A 42 -2.04 -11.55 -2.60
C MET A 42 -2.43 -10.10 -2.93
N TYR A 43 -3.05 -9.37 -1.99
CA TYR A 43 -3.41 -7.97 -2.21
C TYR A 43 -2.20 -7.07 -2.43
N ILE A 44 -1.11 -7.29 -1.69
CA ILE A 44 0.15 -6.56 -1.88
C ILE A 44 0.72 -6.83 -3.28
N ARG A 45 0.78 -8.10 -3.71
CA ARG A 45 1.26 -8.47 -5.05
C ARG A 45 0.41 -7.83 -6.15
N ARG A 46 -0.92 -7.83 -6.00
CA ARG A 46 -1.83 -7.16 -6.95
C ARG A 46 -1.60 -5.67 -7.00
N ALA A 47 -1.42 -5.01 -5.85
CA ALA A 47 -1.09 -3.59 -5.81
C ALA A 47 0.23 -3.31 -6.55
N ARG A 48 1.29 -4.09 -6.30
CA ARG A 48 2.57 -3.98 -7.04
C ARG A 48 2.40 -4.16 -8.54
N ALA A 49 1.62 -5.16 -8.97
CA ALA A 49 1.36 -5.39 -10.37
C ALA A 49 0.62 -4.22 -11.02
N LYS A 50 -0.35 -3.62 -10.34
CA LYS A 50 -1.07 -2.42 -10.82
C LYS A 50 -0.15 -1.22 -10.94
N TYR A 51 0.73 -1.01 -9.95
CA TYR A 51 1.78 0.00 -9.99
C TYR A 51 2.76 -0.19 -11.16
N ALA A 52 3.20 -1.42 -11.40
CA ALA A 52 4.05 -1.74 -12.54
C ALA A 52 3.35 -1.49 -13.90
N ARG A 53 2.05 -1.79 -14.01
CA ARG A 53 1.26 -1.57 -15.24
C ARG A 53 1.12 -0.11 -15.64
N VAL A 54 1.16 0.82 -14.68
CA VAL A 54 1.12 2.27 -14.95
C VAL A 54 2.53 2.88 -15.11
N GLY A 55 3.56 2.04 -15.28
CA GLY A 55 4.95 2.49 -15.45
C GLY A 55 5.62 2.94 -14.15
N ARG A 56 5.00 2.68 -12.99
CA ARG A 56 5.48 3.08 -11.67
C ARG A 56 5.73 1.83 -10.82
N PRO A 57 6.73 0.99 -11.14
CA PRO A 57 7.01 -0.22 -10.36
C PRO A 57 7.41 0.13 -8.92
N ALA A 58 6.90 -0.65 -7.97
CA ALA A 58 7.24 -0.54 -6.55
C ALA A 58 7.57 -1.94 -6.03
N PRO A 59 8.84 -2.38 -6.05
CA PRO A 59 9.25 -3.72 -5.62
C PRO A 59 9.50 -3.85 -4.11
N THR A 60 9.82 -2.76 -3.41
CA THR A 60 10.04 -2.79 -1.95
C THR A 60 8.85 -2.21 -1.17
N LYS A 61 8.86 -2.35 0.16
CA LYS A 61 7.89 -1.69 1.04
C LYS A 61 8.07 -0.16 0.99
N ALA A 62 9.32 0.31 0.92
CA ALA A 62 9.66 1.72 0.84
C ALA A 62 9.17 2.35 -0.47
N ASP A 63 9.31 1.66 -1.60
CA ASP A 63 8.79 2.15 -2.88
C ASP A 63 7.27 2.27 -2.87
N LEU A 64 6.59 1.30 -2.24
CA LEU A 64 5.14 1.36 -2.06
C LEU A 64 4.72 2.51 -1.14
N LEU A 65 5.53 2.84 -0.12
CA LEU A 65 5.30 4.00 0.74
C LEU A 65 5.43 5.30 -0.05
N LEU A 66 6.51 5.44 -0.83
CA LEU A 66 6.75 6.60 -1.68
C LEU A 66 5.58 6.79 -2.66
N ARG A 67 5.17 5.71 -3.34
CA ARG A 67 4.05 5.74 -4.28
C ARG A 67 2.72 6.07 -3.60
N ALA A 68 2.50 5.56 -2.40
CA ALA A 68 1.33 5.93 -1.62
C ALA A 68 1.31 7.42 -1.25
N ILE A 69 2.46 8.01 -0.93
CA ILE A 69 2.57 9.44 -0.66
C ILE A 69 2.33 10.26 -1.94
N GLU A 70 3.00 9.90 -3.04
CA GLU A 70 2.83 10.54 -4.36
C GLU A 70 1.36 10.51 -4.82
N ASP A 71 0.63 9.44 -4.53
CA ASP A 71 -0.77 9.26 -4.88
C ASP A 71 -1.76 9.86 -3.85
N GLY A 72 -1.26 10.46 -2.76
CA GLY A 72 -2.09 11.00 -1.68
C GLY A 72 -2.86 9.93 -0.89
N LEU A 73 -2.43 8.67 -0.95
CA LEU A 73 -2.93 7.55 -0.13
C LEU A 73 -2.57 7.72 1.35
N LEU A 74 -1.38 8.27 1.60
CA LEU A 74 -0.88 8.57 2.93
C LEU A 74 -0.44 10.03 2.98
N PRO A 75 -0.74 10.76 4.06
CA PRO A 75 -0.04 12.00 4.31
C PRO A 75 1.45 11.68 4.50
N LEU A 76 2.32 12.62 4.12
CA LEU A 76 3.68 12.66 4.66
C LEU A 76 3.54 12.74 6.17
N ALA A 77 3.61 11.59 6.85
CA ALA A 77 3.61 11.54 8.30
C ALA A 77 4.97 12.06 8.77
N VAL A 78 5.13 13.39 8.73
CA VAL A 78 6.16 14.06 9.53
C VAL A 78 5.85 13.70 10.97
N GLY A 79 6.83 13.07 11.63
CA GLY A 79 6.62 12.30 12.86
C GLY A 79 5.77 13.05 13.87
N ARG A 80 4.59 12.53 14.19
CA ARG A 80 3.98 12.79 15.48
C ARG A 80 4.65 11.84 16.46
N VAL A 81 5.87 12.22 16.86
CA VAL A 81 6.50 11.73 18.09
C VAL A 81 5.49 12.04 19.19
N ARG A 82 5.05 10.99 19.88
CA ARG A 82 4.17 11.08 21.03
C ARG A 82 4.93 10.52 22.22
#